data_AF-A0A2P6QNA8-F1
#
_entry.id   AF-A0A2P6QNA8-F1
#
_cell.length_a   1.000
_cell.length_b   1.000
_cell.length_c   1.000
_cell.angle_alpha   90.00
_cell.angle_beta   90.00
_cell.angle_gamma   90.00
#
_symmetry.space_group_name_H-M   'P 1'
#
loop_
_entity.id
_entity.type
_entity.pdbx_description
1 polymer ?
#
loop_
_entity_poly.entity_id
_entity_poly.type
_entity_poly.pdbx_seq_one_letter_code
_entity_poly.pdbx_strand_id
1 'polypeptide(L)'
;MMEPSRSNLENPCYVHFDQLVYYNKNIKGKLSFGSVSDVSGIQAKKLFIWVSVTGMHMEQGSDSVEFYVGALSEKLPAKQFEDIPVCKSKACRGGASVESM
;
A
#
# COMPACT_ATOMS: atom_id res chain seq x y z
N MET A 1 25.21 8.89 9.76
CA MET A 1 24.17 9.72 9.12
C MET A 1 23.51 8.84 8.07
N MET A 2 22.26 8.44 8.28
CA MET A 2 21.57 7.51 7.37
C MET A 2 20.86 8.35 6.31
N GLU A 3 21.36 8.36 5.08
CA GLU A 3 20.65 8.99 3.96
C GLU A 3 19.35 8.22 3.68
N PRO A 4 18.19 8.90 3.62
CA PRO A 4 16.95 8.23 3.28
C PRO A 4 16.98 7.83 1.79
N SER A 5 17.00 6.52 1.52
CA SER A 5 16.87 5.97 0.18
C SER A 5 15.55 6.42 -0.45
N ARG A 6 15.62 7.37 -1.39
CA ARG A 6 14.45 7.98 -2.01
C ARG A 6 13.93 7.08 -3.13
N SER A 7 13.07 6.12 -2.79
CA SER A 7 12.34 5.32 -3.78
C SER A 7 11.26 6.19 -4.45
N ASN A 8 11.55 6.70 -5.66
CA ASN A 8 10.60 7.47 -6.46
C ASN A 8 9.95 6.55 -7.50
N LEU A 9 8.63 6.42 -7.48
CA LEU A 9 7.92 5.74 -8.58
C LEU A 9 7.90 6.68 -9.79
N GLU A 10 8.20 6.20 -11.00
CA GLU A 10 8.15 7.03 -12.21
C GLU A 10 6.78 7.71 -12.42
N ASN A 11 5.72 6.99 -12.05
CA ASN A 11 4.33 7.45 -12.09
C ASN A 11 3.56 6.97 -10.84
N PRO A 12 2.54 7.71 -10.36
CA PRO A 12 1.63 7.17 -9.37
C PRO A 12 0.91 5.94 -9.92
N CYS A 13 0.56 4.99 -9.05
CA CYS A 13 -0.11 3.78 -9.49
C CYS A 13 -1.13 3.24 -8.51
N TYR A 14 -1.96 2.37 -9.05
CA TYR A 14 -3.01 1.68 -8.34
C TYR A 14 -2.67 0.20 -8.27
N VAL A 15 -2.89 -0.36 -7.09
CA VAL A 15 -2.72 -1.77 -6.78
C VAL A 15 -4.05 -2.27 -6.26
N HIS A 16 -4.49 -3.42 -6.78
CA HIS A 16 -5.75 -4.03 -6.37
C HIS A 16 -5.44 -5.28 -5.55
N PHE A 17 -5.62 -5.18 -4.23
CA PHE A 17 -5.69 -6.33 -3.33
C PHE A 17 -7.16 -6.74 -3.20
N ASP A 18 -7.66 -6.98 -1.99
CA ASP A 18 -9.11 -7.00 -1.71
C ASP A 18 -9.74 -5.61 -1.87
N GLN A 19 -8.94 -4.57 -1.70
CA GLN A 19 -9.30 -3.17 -1.84
C GLN A 19 -8.34 -2.45 -2.78
N LEU A 20 -8.82 -1.35 -3.38
CA LEU A 20 -8.00 -0.52 -4.26
C LEU A 20 -7.09 0.38 -3.43
N VAL A 21 -5.78 0.25 -3.63
CA VAL A 21 -4.76 1.06 -2.97
C VAL A 21 -4.05 1.92 -4.00
N TYR A 22 -3.89 3.20 -3.69
CA TYR A 22 -3.19 4.18 -4.49
C TYR A 22 -1.83 4.50 -3.86
N TYR A 23 -0.80 4.43 -4.68
CA TYR A 23 0.57 4.78 -4.35
C TYR A 23 0.98 6.01 -5.16
N ASN A 24 1.42 7.04 -4.46
CA ASN A 24 1.93 8.25 -5.07
C ASN A 24 3.37 8.03 -5.59
N LYS A 25 3.79 8.88 -6.52
CA LYS A 25 5.17 8.97 -7.01
C LYS A 25 6.20 9.11 -5.89
N ASN A 26 5.86 9.90 -4.88
CA ASN A 26 6.70 10.13 -3.71
C ASN A 26 6.07 9.48 -2.49
N ILE A 27 6.62 8.33 -2.10
CA ILE A 27 6.28 7.67 -0.84
C ILE A 27 7.37 8.05 0.17
N LYS A 28 6.95 8.46 1.37
CA LYS A 28 7.84 8.70 2.50
C LYS A 28 7.36 7.89 3.68
N GLY A 29 8.29 7.48 4.53
CA GLY A 29 8.03 6.78 5.78
C GLY A 29 9.32 6.60 6.56
N LYS A 30 9.21 6.33 7.85
CA LYS A 30 10.32 5.93 8.73
C LYS A 30 10.25 4.43 8.92
N LEU A 31 11.26 3.73 8.40
CA LEU A 31 11.42 2.30 8.61
C LEU A 31 12.06 2.07 9.98
N SER A 32 11.53 1.12 10.73
CA SER A 32 12.07 0.64 12.01
C SER A 32 11.97 -0.89 12.04
N PHE A 33 12.65 -1.53 12.99
CA PHE A 33 12.63 -2.98 13.06
C PHE A 33 11.20 -3.49 13.31
N GLY A 34 10.63 -4.19 12.33
CA GLY A 34 9.25 -4.72 12.40
C GLY A 34 8.15 -3.67 12.27
N SER A 35 8.45 -2.43 11.89
CA SER A 35 7.43 -1.39 11.73
C SER A 35 7.79 -0.29 10.74
N VAL A 36 6.78 0.38 10.22
CA VAL A 36 6.91 1.62 9.44
C VAL A 36 5.93 2.64 9.99
N SER A 37 6.42 3.85 10.23
CA SER A 37 5.66 4.97 10.77
C SER A 37 5.85 6.23 9.92
N ASP A 38 5.05 7.26 10.16
CA ASP A 38 5.08 8.53 9.41
C ASP A 38 4.94 8.33 7.89
N VAL A 39 4.12 7.35 7.48
CA VAL A 39 3.91 7.03 6.07
C VAL A 39 3.06 8.11 5.41
N SER A 40 3.49 8.55 4.23
CA SER A 40 2.73 9.47 3.38
C SER A 40 2.85 9.08 1.91
N GLY A 41 1.81 9.39 1.15
CA GLY A 41 1.73 9.05 -0.28
C GLY A 41 1.06 7.70 -0.56
N ILE A 42 0.48 7.02 0.43
CA ILE A 42 -0.27 5.78 0.25
C ILE A 42 -1.70 6.01 0.73
N GLN A 43 -2.69 5.64 -0.09
CA GLN A 43 -4.11 5.79 0.23
C GLN A 43 -4.87 4.51 -0.11
N ALA A 44 -5.67 4.00 0.82
CA ALA A 44 -6.53 2.85 0.61
C ALA A 44 -7.98 3.32 0.37
N LYS A 45 -8.68 2.69 -0.56
CA LYS A 45 -10.09 2.98 -0.83
C LYS A 45 -10.97 2.12 0.07
N LYS A 46 -11.68 2.76 1.00
CA LYS A 46 -12.64 2.13 1.89
C LYS A 46 -14.05 2.58 1.55
N LEU A 47 -14.92 1.64 1.18
CA LEU A 47 -16.28 1.88 0.72
C LEU A 47 -16.30 2.89 -0.45
N PHE A 48 -16.46 4.18 -0.15
CA PHE A 48 -16.49 5.26 -1.14
C PHE A 48 -15.45 6.36 -0.89
N ILE A 49 -14.66 6.27 0.18
CA ILE A 49 -13.67 7.28 0.59
C ILE A 49 -12.25 6.77 0.44
N TRP A 50 -11.31 7.69 0.21
CA TRP A 50 -9.88 7.41 0.26
C TRP A 50 -9.34 7.77 1.64
N VAL A 51 -8.60 6.83 2.23
CA VAL A 51 -8.03 7.00 3.57
C VAL A 51 -6.53 6.77 3.50
N SER A 52 -5.76 7.68 4.09
CA SER A 52 -4.30 7.62 4.06
C SER A 52 -3.77 6.53 4.98
N VAL A 53 -2.78 5.77 4.50
CA VAL A 53 -2.03 4.82 5.33
C VAL A 53 -0.89 5.56 6.01
N THR A 54 -0.86 5.52 7.34
CA THR A 54 0.10 6.27 8.17
C THR A 54 1.17 5.38 8.80
N GLY A 55 0.95 4.08 8.84
CA GLY A 55 1.95 3.13 9.32
C GLY A 55 1.53 1.67 9.17
N MET A 56 2.47 0.80 9.50
CA MET A 56 2.32 -0.65 9.52
C MET A 56 3.20 -1.25 10.62
N HIS A 57 2.71 -2.27 11.30
CA HIS A 57 3.45 -2.98 12.34
C HIS A 57 3.24 -4.48 12.16
N MET A 58 4.34 -5.22 12.23
CA MET A 58 4.33 -6.67 12.19
C MET A 58 4.75 -7.19 13.56
N GLU A 59 3.85 -7.92 14.22
CA GLU A 59 4.12 -8.52 15.52
C GLU A 59 4.90 -9.83 15.31
N GLN A 60 6.02 -9.99 16.04
CA GLN A 60 6.91 -11.13 15.91
C GLN A 60 6.20 -12.43 16.31
N GLY A 61 6.05 -13.35 15.36
CA GLY A 61 5.35 -14.63 15.58
C GLY A 61 3.87 -14.61 15.18
N SER A 62 3.35 -13.48 14.70
CA SER A 62 2.01 -13.40 14.10
C SER A 62 2.06 -13.62 12.58
N ASP A 63 1.03 -14.26 12.02
CA ASP A 63 0.84 -14.41 10.56
C ASP A 63 0.02 -13.24 9.98
N SER A 64 0.13 -12.06 10.59
CA SER A 64 -0.66 -10.88 10.24
C SER A 64 0.12 -9.57 10.41
N VAL A 65 -0.15 -8.61 9.55
CA VAL A 65 0.40 -7.26 9.60
C VAL A 65 -0.72 -6.29 9.95
N GLU A 66 -0.52 -5.47 10.96
CA GLU A 66 -1.45 -4.42 11.35
C GLU A 66 -1.11 -3.12 10.61
N PHE A 67 -2.09 -2.55 9.92
CA PHE A 67 -2.00 -1.30 9.18
C PHE A 67 -2.78 -0.20 9.89
N TYR A 68 -2.19 1.00 9.95
CA TYR A 68 -2.85 2.20 10.44
C TYR A 68 -3.35 3.00 9.23
N VAL A 69 -4.68 3.10 9.11
CA VAL A 69 -5.39 3.69 7.96
C VAL A 69 -6.23 4.87 8.49
N GLY A 70 -5.63 6.05 8.51
CA GLY A 70 -6.21 7.23 9.14
C GLY A 70 -6.34 7.04 10.65
N ALA A 71 -7.57 7.07 11.16
CA ALA A 71 -7.89 6.81 12.57
C ALA A 71 -8.27 5.34 12.85
N LEU A 72 -8.22 4.48 11.82
CA LEU A 72 -8.58 3.06 11.92
C LEU A 72 -7.31 2.21 11.96
N SER A 73 -7.39 1.05 12.60
CA SER A 73 -6.42 -0.03 12.45
C SER A 73 -7.05 -1.23 11.75
N GLU A 74 -6.27 -1.90 10.89
CA GLU A 74 -6.72 -3.05 10.12
C GLU A 74 -5.65 -4.14 10.15
N LYS A 75 -6.03 -5.37 10.53
CA LYS A 75 -5.13 -6.52 10.49
C LYS A 75 -5.34 -7.28 9.19
N LEU A 76 -4.27 -7.43 8.43
CA LEU A 76 -4.26 -8.17 7.17
C LEU A 76 -3.36 -9.40 7.30
N PRO A 77 -3.79 -10.59 6.86
CA PRO A 77 -2.95 -11.79 6.88
C PRO A 77 -1.70 -11.59 6.02
N ALA A 78 -0.55 -12.04 6.51
CA ALA A 78 0.74 -11.88 5.83
C ALA A 78 0.74 -12.54 4.44
N LYS A 79 -0.05 -13.60 4.26
CA LYS A 79 -0.25 -14.31 2.98
C LYS A 79 -0.70 -13.41 1.83
N GLN A 80 -1.41 -12.31 2.10
CA GLN A 80 -1.82 -11.36 1.06
C GLN A 80 -0.64 -10.59 0.44
N PHE A 81 0.52 -10.63 1.09
CA PHE A 81 1.74 -9.96 0.67
C PHE A 81 2.79 -10.93 0.11
N GLU A 82 2.51 -12.24 0.06
CA GLU A 82 3.39 -13.23 -0.57
C GLU A 82 3.45 -13.04 -2.09
N ASP A 83 2.30 -12.81 -2.71
CA ASP A 83 2.18 -12.46 -4.13
C ASP A 83 2.11 -10.94 -4.29
N ILE A 84 3.15 -10.34 -4.88
CA ILE A 84 3.20 -8.88 -5.09
C ILE A 84 2.35 -8.52 -6.33
N PRO A 85 1.19 -7.85 -6.16
CA PRO A 85 0.35 -7.47 -7.28
C PRO A 85 1.00 -6.42 -8.19
N VAL A 86 0.64 -6.46 -9.47
CA VAL A 86 1.18 -5.54 -10.48
C VAL A 86 0.62 -4.12 -10.27
N CYS A 87 1.53 -3.17 -10.17
CA CYS A 87 1.26 -1.73 -10.15
C CYS A 87 0.75 -1.26 -11.52
N LYS A 88 -0.46 -0.68 -11.55
CA LYS A 88 -1.11 -0.20 -12.79
C LYS A 88 -1.22 1.32 -12.78
N SER A 89 -0.85 1.95 -13.89
CA SER A 89 -0.90 3.42 -14.05
C SER A 89 -2.33 3.99 -14.06
N LYS A 90 -3.34 3.15 -14.26
CA LYS A 90 -4.76 3.49 -14.15
C LYS A 90 -5.43 2.50 -13.21
N ALA A 91 -6.31 2.98 -12.33
CA ALA A 91 -7.26 2.10 -11.66
C ALA A 91 -8.10 1.43 -12.76
N CYS A 92 -7.94 0.12 -12.97
CA CYS A 92 -8.77 -0.60 -13.91
C CYS A 92 -10.22 -0.36 -13.51
N ARG A 93 -10.97 0.39 -14.33
CA ARG A 93 -12.44 0.33 -14.29
C ARG A 93 -12.76 -1.10 -14.68
N GLY A 94 -13.30 -1.89 -13.75
CA GLY A 94 -13.79 -3.23 -14.05
C GLY A 94 -14.70 -3.16 -15.27
N GLY A 95 -14.27 -3.82 -16.35
CA GLY A 95 -14.90 -3.82 -17.65
C GLY A 95 -14.06 -4.65 -18.60
N ALA A 96 -14.22 -5.97 -18.47
CA ALA A 96 -13.86 -7.05 -19.40
C ALA A 96 -12.44 -7.10 -20.01
N SER A 97 -11.85 -8.28 -19.98
CA SER A 97 -10.86 -8.72 -20.97
C SER A 97 -11.33 -8.34 -22.39
N VAL A 98 -10.46 -7.78 -23.23
CA VAL A 98 -9.90 -8.45 -24.44
C VAL A 98 -8.84 -7.59 -25.14
N GLU A 99 -7.78 -8.29 -25.51
CA GLU A 99 -6.93 -8.18 -26.71
C GLU A 99 -6.09 -6.95 -27.05
N SER A 100 -4.81 -7.29 -27.22
CA SER A 100 -3.77 -6.71 -28.06
C SER A 100 -4.23 -6.36 -29.48
N MET A 101 -3.69 -5.28 -30.01
CA MET A 101 -3.31 -5.14 -31.42
C MET A 101 -1.91 -4.56 -31.49
#